data_AF-A0A166DZF9-F1
#
_entry.id   AF-A0A166DZF9-F1
#
_cell.length_a   1.000
_cell.length_b   1.000
_cell.length_c   1.000
_cell.angle_alpha   90.00
_cell.angle_beta   90.00
_cell.angle_gamma   90.00
#
_symmetry.space_group_name_H-M   'P 1'
#
loop_
_entity.id
_entity.type
_entity.pdbx_description
1 polymer ?
#
loop_
_entity_poly.entity_id
_entity_poly.type
_entity_poly.pdbx_seq_one_letter_code
_entity_poly.pdbx_strand_id
1 'polypeptide(L)'
;MLDGQSPDPNAQQLFALQKCTFVLLGIIIWETFINLYYDWRLVRRQSWPWPPATWAYLISRLSVLSFVIIVGINPDLDCAVNLRVFYVLPYLVISTSSLLIAFRTMAVWSYDVRIVVIVLVGWLFELGLSLFTIIDINPRRIVIMTPSGALVHCENESTWRIIFNLALTFVYNTLLFVLTLIVLWRQRRASAHSLWRRLWTQGFVWLCLSSVILLPTIGVIATTSSGAFNACLSLI
;
A
#
# COMPACT_ATOMS: atom_id res chain seq x y z
N MET A 1 -43.66 17.32 4.84
CA MET A 1 -42.90 17.96 5.93
C MET A 1 -41.76 17.02 6.25
N LEU A 2 -40.60 17.25 5.64
CA LEU A 2 -39.36 16.51 5.88
C LEU A 2 -38.55 17.41 6.82
N ASP A 3 -38.62 17.11 8.12
CA ASP A 3 -37.87 17.84 9.13
C ASP A 3 -36.37 17.78 8.81
N GLY A 4 -35.69 18.89 9.09
CA GLY A 4 -34.30 19.14 8.71
C GLY A 4 -33.35 18.18 9.40
N GLN A 5 -33.10 17.04 8.76
CA GLN A 5 -31.99 16.17 9.11
C GLN A 5 -30.73 16.82 8.56
N SER A 6 -30.02 17.54 9.43
CA SER A 6 -28.67 18.03 9.17
C SER A 6 -27.84 16.90 8.54
N PRO A 7 -27.15 17.12 7.41
CA PRO A 7 -26.37 16.07 6.78
C PRO A 7 -25.37 15.52 7.79
N ASP A 8 -25.48 14.23 8.09
CA ASP A 8 -24.56 13.57 9.01
C ASP A 8 -23.13 13.83 8.52
N PRO A 9 -22.24 14.39 9.37
CA PRO A 9 -20.88 14.73 8.95
C PRO A 9 -20.17 13.52 8.35
N ASN A 10 -20.47 12.32 8.85
CA ASN A 10 -19.91 11.06 8.37
C ASN A 10 -20.25 10.75 6.90
N ALA A 11 -21.41 11.16 6.40
CA ALA A 11 -21.83 10.87 5.03
C ALA A 11 -21.02 11.68 4.01
N GLN A 12 -20.85 12.99 4.25
CA GLN A 12 -20.03 13.86 3.38
C GLN A 12 -18.59 13.37 3.29
N GLN A 13 -18.09 12.86 4.40
CA GLN A 13 -16.74 12.36 4.54
C GLN A 13 -16.49 11.10 3.70
N LEU A 14 -17.44 10.15 3.72
CA LEU A 14 -17.39 8.94 2.90
C LEU A 14 -17.43 9.25 1.39
N PHE A 15 -18.28 10.18 0.97
CA PHE A 15 -18.36 10.57 -0.44
C PHE A 15 -17.05 11.18 -0.95
N ALA A 16 -16.43 12.01 -0.13
CA ALA A 16 -15.20 12.66 -0.51
C ALA A 16 -14.03 11.65 -0.52
N LEU A 17 -14.00 10.66 0.38
CA LEU A 17 -13.05 9.53 0.35
C LEU A 17 -13.20 8.72 -0.93
N GLN A 18 -14.43 8.40 -1.29
CA GLN A 18 -14.74 7.65 -2.50
C GLN A 18 -14.25 8.40 -3.76
N LYS A 19 -14.48 9.72 -3.84
CA LYS A 19 -13.95 10.55 -4.94
C LYS A 19 -12.43 10.57 -4.98
N CYS A 20 -11.75 10.74 -3.84
CA CYS A 20 -10.29 10.65 -3.76
C CYS A 20 -9.78 9.31 -4.27
N THR A 21 -10.40 8.21 -3.84
CA THR A 21 -10.04 6.85 -4.29
C THR A 21 -10.15 6.72 -5.81
N PHE A 22 -11.22 7.23 -6.44
CA PHE A 22 -11.34 7.19 -7.90
C PHE A 22 -10.27 8.01 -8.63
N VAL A 23 -9.90 9.18 -8.11
CA VAL A 23 -8.80 9.99 -8.69
C VAL A 23 -7.47 9.24 -8.59
N LEU A 24 -7.16 8.67 -7.42
CA LEU A 24 -5.96 7.87 -7.20
C LEU A 24 -5.94 6.63 -8.10
N LEU A 25 -7.07 5.93 -8.24
CA LEU A 25 -7.23 4.83 -9.18
C LEU A 25 -6.94 5.27 -10.61
N GLY A 26 -7.46 6.42 -11.04
CA GLY A 26 -7.18 6.99 -12.36
C GLY A 26 -5.69 7.25 -12.59
N ILE A 27 -5.00 7.83 -11.61
CA ILE A 27 -3.55 8.08 -11.67
C ILE A 27 -2.77 6.76 -11.77
N ILE A 28 -3.14 5.77 -10.96
CA ILE A 28 -2.52 4.43 -10.95
C ILE A 28 -2.71 3.73 -12.30
N ILE A 29 -3.91 3.79 -12.87
CA ILE A 29 -4.21 3.25 -14.20
C ILE A 29 -3.31 3.92 -15.24
N TRP A 30 -3.29 5.25 -15.24
CA TRP A 30 -2.50 6.05 -16.17
C TRP A 30 -1.01 5.70 -16.10
N GLU A 31 -0.43 5.67 -14.89
CA GLU A 31 0.96 5.27 -14.66
C GLU A 31 1.22 3.85 -15.15
N THR A 32 0.27 2.94 -14.91
CA THR A 32 0.42 1.55 -15.32
C THR A 32 0.43 1.41 -16.85
N PHE A 33 -0.41 2.15 -17.57
CA PHE A 33 -0.44 2.13 -19.03
C PHE A 33 0.84 2.70 -19.65
N ILE A 34 1.35 3.83 -19.15
CA ILE A 34 2.61 4.42 -19.65
C ILE A 34 3.76 3.42 -19.48
N ASN A 35 3.84 2.78 -18.32
CA ASN A 35 4.93 1.89 -18.01
C ASN A 35 4.72 0.45 -18.55
N LEU A 36 3.57 0.13 -19.14
CA LEU A 36 3.24 -1.21 -19.64
C LEU A 36 4.20 -1.64 -20.76
N TYR A 37 4.58 -0.69 -21.62
CA TYR A 37 5.56 -0.94 -22.69
C TYR A 37 6.93 -1.35 -22.12
N TYR A 38 7.36 -0.70 -21.03
CA TYR A 38 8.60 -1.03 -20.36
C TYR A 38 8.57 -2.42 -19.73
N ASP A 39 7.48 -2.78 -19.06
CA ASP A 39 7.30 -4.09 -18.44
C ASP A 39 7.31 -5.20 -19.48
N TRP A 40 6.60 -4.99 -20.59
CA TRP A 40 6.57 -5.96 -21.69
C TRP A 40 7.98 -6.17 -22.27
N ARG A 41 8.75 -5.09 -22.41
CA ARG A 41 10.14 -5.17 -22.83
C ARG A 41 11.01 -5.89 -21.81
N LEU A 42 10.80 -5.68 -20.52
CA LEU A 42 11.53 -6.35 -19.44
C LEU A 42 11.26 -7.86 -19.46
N VAL A 43 9.99 -8.25 -19.53
CA VAL A 43 9.54 -9.66 -19.64
C VAL A 43 10.13 -10.34 -20.87
N ARG A 44 10.15 -9.65 -22.02
CA ARG A 44 10.67 -10.21 -23.28
C ARG A 44 12.20 -10.28 -23.34
N ARG A 45 12.91 -9.39 -22.65
CA ARG A 45 14.39 -9.30 -22.72
C ARG A 45 15.08 -10.24 -21.74
N GLN A 46 14.43 -10.60 -20.64
CA GLN A 46 15.01 -11.45 -19.62
C GLN A 46 14.92 -12.94 -20.04
N SER A 47 16.07 -13.58 -20.29
CA SER A 47 16.11 -15.02 -20.53
C SER A 47 15.73 -15.77 -19.25
N TRP A 48 14.84 -16.75 -19.38
CA TRP A 48 14.38 -17.60 -18.28
C TRP A 48 15.56 -18.44 -17.71
N PRO A 49 15.65 -18.66 -16.38
CA PRO A 49 14.71 -18.28 -15.31
C PRO A 49 14.82 -16.82 -14.85
N TRP A 50 13.69 -16.22 -14.50
CA TRP A 50 13.65 -14.83 -14.03
C TRP A 50 14.17 -14.68 -12.60
N PRO A 51 14.94 -13.61 -12.30
CA PRO A 51 15.33 -13.29 -10.94
C PRO A 51 14.10 -13.10 -10.04
N PRO A 52 14.15 -13.50 -8.76
CA PRO A 52 13.02 -13.39 -7.83
C PRO A 52 12.55 -11.94 -7.63
N ALA A 53 13.44 -10.95 -7.77
CA ALA A 53 13.08 -9.54 -7.76
C ALA A 53 12.14 -9.15 -8.94
N THR A 54 12.29 -9.79 -10.10
CA THR A 54 11.42 -9.56 -11.27
C THR A 54 10.02 -10.09 -10.98
N TRP A 55 9.92 -11.26 -10.33
CA TRP A 55 8.64 -11.81 -9.89
C TRP A 55 7.94 -10.90 -8.88
N ALA A 56 8.65 -10.46 -7.85
CA ALA A 56 8.10 -9.53 -6.84
C ALA A 56 7.57 -8.25 -7.49
N TYR A 57 8.31 -7.71 -8.47
CA TYR A 57 7.89 -6.53 -9.24
C TYR A 57 6.62 -6.77 -10.06
N LEU A 58 6.57 -7.87 -10.82
CA LEU A 58 5.41 -8.19 -11.65
C LEU A 58 4.18 -8.47 -10.79
N ILE A 59 4.34 -9.18 -9.67
CA ILE A 59 3.22 -9.47 -8.75
C ILE A 59 2.66 -8.17 -8.19
N SER A 60 3.50 -7.25 -7.67
CA SER A 60 2.99 -5.99 -7.11
C SER A 60 2.15 -5.22 -8.14
N ARG A 61 2.65 -5.15 -9.38
CA ARG A 61 1.99 -4.40 -10.44
C ARG A 61 0.71 -5.06 -10.94
N LEU A 62 0.73 -6.39 -11.11
CA LEU A 62 -0.45 -7.16 -11.48
C LEU A 62 -1.51 -7.14 -10.37
N SER A 63 -1.11 -7.11 -9.10
CA SER A 63 -2.03 -6.98 -7.97
C SER A 63 -2.74 -5.63 -7.97
N VAL A 64 -2.02 -4.53 -8.24
CA VAL A 64 -2.63 -3.20 -8.40
C VAL A 64 -3.63 -3.18 -9.57
N LEU A 65 -3.25 -3.69 -10.74
CA LEU A 65 -4.15 -3.77 -11.90
C LEU A 65 -5.40 -4.60 -11.60
N SER A 66 -5.22 -5.77 -10.98
CA SER A 66 -6.32 -6.64 -10.58
C SER A 66 -7.27 -5.93 -9.63
N PHE A 67 -6.73 -5.13 -8.69
CA PHE A 67 -7.54 -4.35 -7.75
C PHE A 67 -8.43 -3.35 -8.48
N VAL A 68 -7.85 -2.58 -9.40
CA VAL A 68 -8.63 -1.63 -10.21
C VAL A 68 -9.73 -2.33 -11.01
N ILE A 69 -9.40 -3.44 -11.67
CA ILE A 69 -10.34 -4.18 -12.54
C ILE A 69 -11.50 -4.73 -11.71
N ILE A 70 -11.21 -5.36 -10.57
CA ILE A 70 -12.24 -6.01 -9.75
C ILE A 70 -13.17 -4.96 -9.13
N VAL A 71 -12.61 -3.92 -8.52
CA VAL A 71 -13.38 -2.84 -7.86
C VAL A 71 -14.11 -1.97 -8.88
N GLY A 72 -13.51 -1.73 -10.05
CA GLY A 72 -14.08 -0.86 -11.08
C GLY A 72 -15.22 -1.51 -11.88
N ILE A 73 -15.16 -2.81 -12.14
CA ILE A 73 -16.14 -3.49 -13.01
C ILE A 73 -17.36 -4.00 -12.23
N ASN A 74 -17.19 -4.43 -10.96
CA ASN A 74 -18.25 -5.11 -10.22
C ASN A 74 -18.63 -4.36 -8.93
N PRO A 75 -19.37 -3.24 -9.03
CA PRO A 75 -19.85 -2.51 -7.85
C PRO A 75 -20.85 -3.31 -7.02
N ASP A 76 -21.53 -4.29 -7.62
CA ASP A 76 -22.60 -5.09 -6.98
C ASP A 76 -22.10 -6.35 -6.27
N LEU A 77 -20.79 -6.48 -6.03
CA LEU A 77 -20.23 -7.63 -5.31
C LEU A 77 -20.77 -7.71 -3.88
N ASP A 78 -20.91 -8.94 -3.40
CA ASP A 78 -21.21 -9.21 -2.00
C ASP A 78 -20.25 -8.46 -1.08
N CYS A 79 -20.81 -7.84 -0.04
CA CYS A 79 -20.10 -7.00 0.91
C CYS A 79 -18.84 -7.69 1.47
N ALA A 80 -18.94 -8.98 1.79
CA ALA A 80 -17.83 -9.78 2.30
C ALA A 80 -16.72 -9.99 1.25
N VAL A 81 -17.08 -10.21 -0.01
CA VAL A 81 -16.13 -10.43 -1.10
C VAL A 81 -15.41 -9.13 -1.43
N ASN A 82 -16.17 -8.04 -1.59
CA ASN A 82 -15.62 -6.73 -1.91
C ASN A 82 -14.62 -6.28 -0.83
N LEU A 83 -15.00 -6.42 0.45
CA LEU A 83 -14.12 -6.06 1.57
C LEU A 83 -12.83 -6.91 1.58
N ARG A 84 -12.93 -8.22 1.35
CA ARG A 84 -11.74 -9.09 1.29
C ARG A 84 -10.82 -8.72 0.13
N VAL A 85 -11.36 -8.48 -1.06
CA VAL A 85 -10.57 -8.01 -2.23
C VAL A 85 -9.88 -6.69 -1.89
N PHE A 86 -10.58 -5.79 -1.21
CA PHE A 86 -10.07 -4.49 -0.81
C PHE A 86 -8.89 -4.56 0.16
N TYR A 87 -8.79 -5.61 0.98
CA TYR A 87 -7.63 -5.81 1.85
C TYR A 87 -6.55 -6.68 1.20
N VAL A 88 -6.92 -7.81 0.59
CA VAL A 88 -5.96 -8.80 0.05
C VAL A 88 -5.03 -8.18 -0.98
N LEU A 89 -5.57 -7.45 -1.95
CA LEU A 89 -4.77 -6.94 -3.06
C LEU A 89 -3.78 -5.86 -2.60
N PRO A 90 -4.18 -4.83 -1.83
CA PRO A 90 -3.22 -3.89 -1.25
C PRO A 90 -2.18 -4.55 -0.35
N TYR A 91 -2.55 -5.53 0.49
CA TYR A 91 -1.56 -6.25 1.30
C TYR A 91 -0.54 -7.03 0.45
N LEU A 92 -0.95 -7.61 -0.68
CA LEU A 92 -0.02 -8.23 -1.62
C LEU A 92 0.93 -7.20 -2.23
N VAL A 93 0.43 -6.02 -2.62
CA VAL A 93 1.24 -4.92 -3.16
C VAL A 93 2.26 -4.45 -2.12
N ILE A 94 1.82 -4.26 -0.88
CA ILE A 94 2.67 -3.84 0.23
C ILE A 94 3.76 -4.90 0.49
N SER A 95 3.37 -6.16 0.68
CA SER A 95 4.31 -7.25 0.99
C SER A 95 5.34 -7.49 -0.12
N THR A 96 4.91 -7.43 -1.39
CA THR A 96 5.83 -7.55 -2.54
C THR A 96 6.74 -6.34 -2.71
N SER A 97 6.26 -5.14 -2.35
CA SER A 97 7.09 -3.93 -2.31
C SER A 97 8.15 -4.01 -1.20
N SER A 98 7.76 -4.47 0.00
CA SER A 98 8.70 -4.75 1.10
C SER A 98 9.76 -5.78 0.67
N LEU A 99 9.36 -6.83 -0.07
CA LEU A 99 10.27 -7.83 -0.62
C LEU A 99 11.28 -7.25 -1.64
N LEU A 100 10.86 -6.29 -2.48
CA LEU A 100 11.76 -5.60 -3.40
C LEU A 100 12.82 -4.77 -2.66
N ILE A 101 12.43 -4.07 -1.60
CA ILE A 101 13.35 -3.32 -0.75
C ILE A 101 14.30 -4.28 -0.03
N ALA A 102 13.78 -5.41 0.46
CA ALA A 102 14.58 -6.48 1.04
C ALA A 102 15.63 -7.01 0.05
N PHE A 103 15.28 -7.30 -1.21
CA PHE A 103 16.24 -7.73 -2.23
C PHE A 103 17.32 -6.68 -2.51
N ARG A 104 16.96 -5.40 -2.57
CA ARG A 104 17.94 -4.31 -2.71
C ARG A 104 18.89 -4.27 -1.52
N THR A 105 18.37 -4.45 -0.32
CA THR A 105 19.17 -4.52 0.91
C THR A 105 20.14 -5.70 0.86
N MET A 106 19.66 -6.90 0.52
CA MET A 106 20.50 -8.08 0.38
C MET A 106 21.62 -7.90 -0.66
N ALA A 107 21.30 -7.30 -1.82
CA ALA A 107 22.27 -7.04 -2.87
C ALA A 107 23.36 -6.05 -2.42
N VAL A 108 23.00 -4.98 -1.70
CA VAL A 108 23.93 -3.98 -1.16
C VAL A 108 24.86 -4.60 -0.11
N TRP A 109 24.35 -5.53 0.70
CA TRP A 109 25.13 -6.28 1.70
C TRP A 109 25.92 -7.46 1.09
N SER A 110 26.00 -7.57 -0.24
CA SER A 110 26.69 -8.66 -0.93
C SER A 110 26.24 -10.05 -0.46
N TYR A 111 24.96 -10.19 -0.09
CA TYR A 111 24.35 -11.43 0.41
C TYR A 111 25.01 -12.02 1.67
N ASP A 112 25.47 -11.18 2.61
CA ASP A 112 25.86 -11.66 3.94
C ASP A 112 24.70 -12.44 4.59
N VAL A 113 24.94 -13.71 4.90
CA VAL A 113 23.94 -14.66 5.41
C VAL A 113 23.21 -14.11 6.63
N ARG A 114 23.89 -13.37 7.52
CA ARG A 114 23.26 -12.82 8.72
C ARG A 114 22.17 -11.82 8.39
N ILE A 115 22.46 -10.92 7.45
CA ILE A 115 21.51 -9.88 7.02
C ILE A 115 20.39 -10.50 6.21
N VAL A 116 20.72 -11.44 5.32
CA VAL A 116 19.72 -12.17 4.52
C VAL A 116 18.71 -12.86 5.45
N VAL A 117 19.17 -13.56 6.49
CA VAL A 117 18.28 -14.23 7.46
C VAL A 117 17.41 -13.21 8.21
N ILE A 118 17.98 -12.12 8.74
CA ILE A 118 17.21 -11.09 9.46
C ILE A 118 16.14 -10.47 8.56
N VAL A 119 16.50 -10.11 7.33
CA VAL A 119 15.60 -9.49 6.36
C VAL A 119 14.47 -10.45 5.98
N LEU A 120 14.79 -11.71 5.65
CA LEU A 120 13.78 -12.71 5.27
C LEU A 120 12.84 -13.06 6.43
N VAL A 121 13.36 -13.22 7.65
CA VAL A 121 12.53 -13.47 8.84
C VAL A 121 11.57 -12.31 9.09
N GLY A 122 12.06 -11.07 9.00
CA GLY A 122 11.21 -9.88 9.13
C GLY A 122 10.12 -9.82 8.07
N TRP A 123 10.44 -10.15 6.81
CA TRP A 123 9.46 -10.20 5.73
C TRP A 123 8.42 -11.32 5.93
N LEU A 124 8.84 -12.51 6.36
CA LEU A 124 7.92 -13.61 6.67
C LEU A 124 6.98 -13.26 7.82
N PHE A 125 7.48 -12.53 8.81
CA PHE A 125 6.67 -12.03 9.91
C PHE A 125 5.62 -11.01 9.44
N GLU A 126 6.02 -10.04 8.60
CA GLU A 126 5.11 -9.09 7.97
C GLU A 126 4.02 -9.78 7.14
N LEU A 127 4.41 -10.76 6.32
CA LEU A 127 3.49 -11.54 5.50
C LEU A 127 2.53 -12.37 6.36
N GLY A 128 3.02 -13.00 7.42
CA GLY A 128 2.21 -13.75 8.37
C GLY A 128 1.16 -12.88 9.07
N LEU A 129 1.54 -11.68 9.52
CA LEU A 129 0.61 -10.71 10.10
C LEU A 129 -0.43 -10.24 9.09
N SER A 130 -0.04 -10.03 7.84
CA SER A 130 -0.95 -9.62 6.76
C SER A 130 -1.98 -10.69 6.48
N LEU A 131 -1.56 -11.95 6.36
CA LEU A 131 -2.47 -13.09 6.20
C LEU A 131 -3.40 -13.27 7.40
N PHE A 132 -2.88 -13.15 8.61
CA PHE A 132 -3.69 -13.23 9.83
C PHE A 132 -4.75 -12.13 9.88
N THR A 133 -4.39 -10.91 9.48
CA THR A 133 -5.33 -9.78 9.39
C THR A 133 -6.44 -10.04 8.38
N ILE A 134 -6.11 -10.66 7.23
CA ILE A 134 -7.08 -11.00 6.17
C ILE A 134 -8.07 -12.08 6.63
N ILE A 135 -7.59 -13.09 7.36
CA ILE A 135 -8.43 -14.21 7.82
C ILE A 135 -9.44 -13.75 8.87
N ASP A 136 -9.04 -12.82 9.75
CA ASP A 136 -9.87 -12.30 10.85
C ASP A 136 -10.83 -11.17 10.42
N ILE A 137 -10.97 -10.91 9.11
CA ILE A 137 -11.92 -9.91 8.62
C ILE A 137 -13.34 -10.38 8.86
N ASN A 138 -14.04 -9.65 9.75
CA ASN A 138 -15.47 -9.84 10.02
C ASN A 138 -16.24 -8.70 9.33
N PRO A 139 -16.80 -8.94 8.12
CA PRO A 139 -17.47 -7.90 7.36
C PRO A 139 -18.80 -7.55 8.03
N ARG A 140 -18.99 -6.26 8.34
CA ARG A 140 -20.27 -5.72 8.82
C ARG A 140 -20.88 -4.82 7.75
N ARG A 141 -22.13 -5.13 7.38
CA ARG A 141 -22.92 -4.29 6.48
C ARG A 141 -23.58 -3.18 7.30
N ILE A 142 -23.31 -1.94 6.94
CA ILE A 142 -23.92 -0.74 7.54
C ILE A 142 -24.73 -0.06 6.45
N VAL A 143 -26.00 0.21 6.72
CA VAL A 143 -26.89 0.93 5.81
C VAL A 143 -27.07 2.35 6.33
N ILE A 144 -26.62 3.32 5.56
CA ILE A 144 -26.71 4.74 5.89
C ILE A 144 -27.82 5.34 5.02
N MET A 145 -28.84 5.92 5.64
CA MET A 145 -29.90 6.61 4.92
C MET A 145 -29.44 8.02 4.54
N THR A 146 -29.34 8.30 3.25
CA THR A 146 -29.03 9.65 2.72
C THR A 146 -30.28 10.24 2.04
N PRO A 147 -30.37 11.58 1.86
CA PRO A 147 -31.48 12.21 1.13
C PRO A 147 -31.62 11.70 -0.30
N SER A 148 -30.53 11.20 -0.89
CA SER A 148 -30.45 10.61 -2.24
C SER A 148 -30.75 9.10 -2.29
N GLY A 149 -30.97 8.43 -1.16
CA GLY A 149 -31.22 6.99 -1.08
C GLY A 149 -30.43 6.28 0.02
N ALA A 150 -30.58 4.94 0.11
CA ALA A 150 -29.82 4.12 1.05
C ALA A 150 -28.42 3.82 0.49
N LEU A 151 -27.37 4.25 1.19
CA LEU A 151 -25.99 3.90 0.89
C LEU A 151 -25.58 2.69 1.73
N VAL A 152 -25.22 1.60 1.06
CA VAL A 152 -24.70 0.40 1.71
C VAL A 152 -23.19 0.51 1.80
N HIS A 153 -22.66 0.58 3.01
CA HIS A 153 -21.23 0.59 3.29
C HIS A 153 -20.81 -0.70 4.00
N CYS A 154 -19.60 -1.17 3.68
CA CYS A 154 -19.02 -2.38 4.25
C CYS A 154 -17.82 -1.99 5.10
N GLU A 155 -17.92 -2.20 6.39
CA GLU A 155 -16.85 -1.86 7.34
C GLU A 155 -16.34 -3.13 8.03
N ASN A 156 -15.07 -3.11 8.42
CA ASN A 156 -14.48 -4.15 9.25
C ASN A 156 -14.64 -3.78 10.73
N GLU A 157 -15.08 -4.72 11.57
CA GLU A 157 -15.29 -4.48 12.99
C GLU A 157 -13.97 -4.22 13.75
N SER A 158 -12.86 -4.84 13.31
CA SER A 158 -11.57 -4.75 13.99
C SER A 158 -10.56 -3.90 13.21
N THR A 159 -10.65 -2.58 13.37
CA THR A 159 -9.73 -1.63 12.73
C THR A 159 -8.34 -1.64 13.37
N TRP A 160 -8.23 -1.97 14.66
CA TRP A 160 -6.98 -1.88 15.41
C TRP A 160 -5.86 -2.81 14.88
N ARG A 161 -6.24 -4.00 14.41
CA ARG A 161 -5.28 -4.96 13.82
C ARG A 161 -4.68 -4.43 12.51
N ILE A 162 -5.51 -3.77 11.70
CA ILE A 162 -5.07 -3.15 10.43
C ILE A 162 -4.06 -2.04 10.73
N ILE A 163 -4.35 -1.17 11.71
CA ILE A 163 -3.42 -0.11 12.13
C ILE A 163 -2.10 -0.70 12.59
N PHE A 164 -2.16 -1.71 13.46
CA PHE A 164 -0.96 -2.35 14.01
C PHE A 164 -0.11 -2.98 12.92
N ASN A 165 -0.73 -3.68 11.95
CA ASN A 165 -0.04 -4.26 10.81
C ASN A 165 0.64 -3.17 9.95
N LEU A 166 -0.10 -2.13 9.56
CA LEU A 166 0.45 -1.02 8.77
C LEU A 166 1.62 -0.31 9.48
N ALA A 167 1.50 -0.08 10.78
CA ALA A 167 2.56 0.51 11.59
C ALA A 167 3.81 -0.38 11.63
N LEU A 168 3.65 -1.70 11.81
CA LEU A 168 4.78 -2.64 11.79
C LEU A 168 5.45 -2.71 10.41
N THR A 169 4.68 -2.76 9.33
CA THR A 169 5.21 -2.71 7.97
C THR A 169 6.02 -1.43 7.73
N PHE A 170 5.53 -0.28 8.21
CA PHE A 170 6.26 0.99 8.10
C PHE A 170 7.60 0.95 8.84
N VAL A 171 7.60 0.45 10.08
CA VAL A 171 8.81 0.31 10.88
C VAL A 171 9.80 -0.64 10.19
N TYR A 172 9.32 -1.77 9.68
CA TYR A 172 10.15 -2.73 8.95
C TYR A 172 10.76 -2.12 7.68
N ASN A 173 9.96 -1.46 6.84
CA ASN A 173 10.45 -0.80 5.62
C ASN A 173 11.43 0.34 5.93
N THR A 174 11.19 1.09 7.00
CA THR A 174 12.11 2.13 7.48
C THR A 174 13.43 1.51 7.95
N LEU A 175 13.38 0.39 8.66
CA LEU A 175 14.56 -0.34 9.10
C LEU A 175 15.39 -0.86 7.92
N LEU A 176 14.75 -1.49 6.92
CA LEU A 176 15.43 -1.92 5.69
C LEU A 176 16.10 -0.75 4.99
N PHE A 177 15.40 0.38 4.88
CA PHE A 177 15.96 1.59 4.30
C PHE A 177 17.20 2.09 5.07
N VAL A 178 17.13 2.17 6.39
CA VAL A 178 18.27 2.57 7.22
C VAL A 178 19.44 1.59 7.05
N LEU A 179 19.19 0.28 6.99
CA LEU A 179 20.23 -0.73 6.72
C LEU A 179 20.91 -0.52 5.36
N THR A 180 20.15 -0.18 4.31
CA THR A 180 20.75 0.16 3.00
C THR A 180 21.63 1.40 3.08
N LEU A 181 21.18 2.44 3.80
CA LEU A 181 21.93 3.68 3.97
C LEU A 181 23.22 3.48 4.76
N ILE A 182 23.20 2.67 5.82
CA ILE A 182 24.38 2.39 6.65
C ILE A 182 25.51 1.78 5.81
N VAL A 183 25.21 0.77 4.99
CA VAL A 183 26.24 0.14 4.15
C VAL A 183 26.75 1.08 3.10
N LEU A 184 25.84 1.77 2.41
CA LEU A 184 26.23 2.70 1.39
C LEU A 184 27.09 3.84 1.99
N TRP A 185 26.80 4.28 3.23
CA TRP A 185 27.60 5.28 3.94
C TRP A 185 28.97 4.75 4.33
N ARG A 186 29.05 3.47 4.76
CA ARG A 186 30.34 2.78 5.01
C ARG A 186 31.17 2.61 3.75
N GLN A 187 30.53 2.34 2.60
CA GLN A 187 31.16 2.18 1.29
C GLN A 187 31.41 3.50 0.56
N ARG A 188 31.04 4.65 1.15
CA ARG A 188 31.22 5.99 0.56
C ARG A 188 32.67 6.34 0.22
N ARG A 189 33.64 5.61 0.80
CA ARG A 189 35.08 5.76 0.48
C ARG A 189 35.51 5.04 -0.80
N ALA A 190 34.72 4.12 -1.34
CA ALA A 190 35.10 3.28 -2.47
C ALA A 190 34.14 3.35 -3.68
N SER A 191 32.86 3.69 -3.48
CA SER A 191 31.88 3.68 -4.59
C SER A 191 31.80 5.02 -5.33
N ALA A 192 31.76 4.94 -6.66
CA ALA A 192 31.66 6.10 -7.55
C ALA A 192 30.47 7.01 -7.17
N HIS A 193 30.75 8.30 -7.03
CA HIS A 193 29.84 9.35 -6.55
C HIS A 193 28.46 9.38 -7.23
N SER A 194 28.33 8.87 -8.45
CA SER A 194 27.09 8.91 -9.25
C SER A 194 26.03 7.90 -8.80
N LEU A 195 26.43 6.71 -8.35
CA LEU A 195 25.49 5.65 -7.97
C LEU A 195 24.88 5.93 -6.57
N TRP A 196 25.72 6.43 -5.65
CA TRP A 196 25.29 6.94 -4.35
C TRP A 196 24.23 8.04 -4.47
N ARG A 197 24.44 9.03 -5.35
CA ARG A 197 23.49 10.15 -5.52
C ARG A 197 22.11 9.68 -5.99
N ARG A 198 22.05 8.77 -6.97
CA ARG A 198 20.77 8.26 -7.50
C ARG A 198 20.00 7.44 -6.46
N LEU A 199 20.67 6.53 -5.76
CA LEU A 199 20.03 5.72 -4.71
C LEU A 199 19.55 6.59 -3.54
N TRP A 200 20.35 7.57 -3.13
CA TRP A 200 19.98 8.46 -2.03
C TRP A 200 18.77 9.33 -2.39
N THR A 201 18.74 9.92 -3.58
CA THR A 201 17.58 10.73 -4.02
C THR A 201 16.32 9.89 -4.17
N GLN A 202 16.39 8.73 -4.83
CA GLN A 202 15.19 7.90 -5.03
C GLN A 202 14.67 7.33 -3.71
N GLY A 203 15.58 6.89 -2.84
CA GLY A 203 15.25 6.30 -1.55
C GLY A 203 14.67 7.31 -0.56
N PHE A 204 15.30 8.48 -0.44
CA PHE A 204 14.85 9.53 0.47
C PHE A 204 13.50 10.11 0.03
N VAL A 205 13.32 10.37 -1.26
CA VAL A 205 12.03 10.83 -1.81
C VAL A 205 10.92 9.83 -1.49
N TRP A 206 11.19 8.54 -1.64
CA TRP A 206 10.20 7.50 -1.32
C TRP A 206 9.87 7.43 0.17
N LEU A 207 10.85 7.56 1.06
CA LEU A 207 10.61 7.63 2.50
C LEU A 207 9.80 8.86 2.91
N CYS A 208 10.14 10.04 2.38
CA CYS A 208 9.38 11.26 2.65
C CYS A 208 7.93 11.11 2.19
N LEU A 209 7.73 10.59 0.97
CA LEU A 209 6.40 10.34 0.43
C LEU A 209 5.62 9.33 1.29
N SER A 210 6.26 8.22 1.67
CA SER A 210 5.65 7.20 2.53
C SER A 210 5.29 7.76 3.91
N SER A 211 6.15 8.58 4.51
CA SER A 211 5.88 9.23 5.80
C SER A 211 4.69 10.20 5.72
N VAL A 212 4.65 11.04 4.68
CA VAL A 212 3.57 12.02 4.46
C VAL A 212 2.24 11.33 4.21
N ILE A 213 2.22 10.15 3.58
CA ILE A 213 0.98 9.43 3.31
C ILE A 213 0.56 8.58 4.52
N LEU A 214 1.51 7.87 5.12
CA LEU A 214 1.18 6.84 6.10
C LEU A 214 0.95 7.39 7.51
N LEU A 215 1.69 8.42 7.94
CA LEU A 215 1.47 9.02 9.26
C LEU A 215 0.06 9.61 9.41
N PRO A 216 -0.46 10.39 8.43
CA PRO A 216 -1.85 10.83 8.48
C PRO A 216 -2.83 9.67 8.38
N THR A 217 -2.55 8.65 7.57
CA THR A 217 -3.45 7.48 7.45
C THR A 217 -3.58 6.75 8.80
N ILE A 218 -2.46 6.48 9.48
CA ILE A 218 -2.47 5.87 10.83
C ILE A 218 -3.20 6.78 11.83
N GLY A 219 -2.88 8.08 11.82
CA GLY A 219 -3.53 9.07 12.69
C GLY A 219 -5.05 9.10 12.48
N VAL A 220 -5.49 9.17 11.23
CA VAL A 220 -6.91 9.21 10.86
C VAL A 220 -7.61 7.93 11.29
N ILE A 221 -7.07 6.76 10.97
CA ILE A 221 -7.70 5.49 11.36
C ILE A 221 -7.78 5.39 12.90
N ALA A 222 -6.79 5.89 13.63
CA ALA A 222 -6.82 5.96 15.09
C ALA A 222 -7.85 6.97 15.64
N THR A 223 -8.08 8.09 14.95
CA THR A 223 -9.01 9.16 15.37
C THR A 223 -10.43 9.02 14.81
N THR A 224 -10.69 8.11 13.87
CA THR A 224 -11.98 7.92 13.18
C THR A 224 -13.12 7.44 14.10
N SER A 225 -12.87 7.31 15.41
CA SER A 225 -13.94 7.41 16.41
C SER A 225 -14.60 8.80 16.49
N SER A 226 -14.15 9.83 15.74
CA SER A 226 -14.73 11.19 15.82
C SER A 226 -14.56 12.13 14.58
N GLY A 227 -14.72 11.65 13.33
CA GLY A 227 -14.98 12.53 12.17
C GLY A 227 -13.99 12.43 10.99
N ALA A 228 -14.04 11.30 10.28
CA ALA A 228 -13.11 10.75 9.31
C ALA A 228 -12.64 11.56 8.07
N PHE A 229 -13.05 12.81 7.79
CA PHE A 229 -12.70 13.46 6.52
C PHE A 229 -12.98 14.98 6.42
N ASN A 230 -12.51 15.82 7.35
CA ASN A 230 -12.48 17.28 7.11
C ASN A 230 -11.29 17.75 6.26
N ALA A 231 -10.77 16.85 5.41
CA ALA A 231 -10.56 17.06 3.98
C ALA A 231 -9.39 16.16 3.54
N CYS A 232 -9.64 15.06 2.80
CA CYS A 232 -8.55 14.35 2.09
C CYS A 232 -7.67 15.32 1.31
N LEU A 233 -8.23 16.44 0.92
CA LEU A 233 -7.55 17.54 0.32
C LEU A 233 -8.51 18.74 0.45
N SER A 234 -8.16 19.81 1.13
CA SER A 234 -8.46 21.14 0.58
C SER A 234 -7.36 21.59 -0.39
N LEU A 235 -6.40 20.70 -0.65
CA LEU A 235 -5.03 20.94 -1.09
C LEU A 235 -4.54 19.79 -1.94
N ILE A 236 -4.70 19.89 -3.25
CA ILE A 236 -3.46 19.66 -4.00
C ILE A 236 -2.52 20.76 -3.52
#